data_AF-A0A3D5IW00-F1
#
_entry.id   AF-A0A3D5IW00-F1
#
_cell.length_a   1.000
_cell.length_b   1.000
_cell.length_c   1.000
_cell.angle_alpha   90.00
_cell.angle_beta   90.00
_cell.angle_gamma   90.00
#
_symmetry.space_group_name_H-M   'P 1'
#
loop_
_entity.id
_entity.type
_entity.pdbx_description
1 polymer ?
#
loop_
_entity_poly.entity_id
_entity_poly.type
_entity_poly.pdbx_seq_one_letter_code
_entity_poly.pdbx_strand_id
1 'polypeptide(L)'
;QNPELGWMIDASHNLKDPLEDLIQSLEAIQEAYAKALLIDQDALKAAQEANDVSLCQEILQDAYRTDVRPLIREARLKIGGAINPIEVYRKLEVRGQLINERGKNTIATGL
;
A
#
# COMPACT_ATOMS: atom_id res chain seq x y z
N GLN A 1 -21.20 -2.26 20.09
CA GLN A 1 -20.07 -2.65 19.24
C GLN A 1 -19.87 -1.54 18.23
N ASN A 2 -18.64 -1.09 18.01
CA ASN A 2 -18.36 -0.17 16.91
C ASN A 2 -18.60 -0.90 15.58
N PRO A 3 -19.08 -0.20 14.54
CA PRO A 3 -19.22 -0.79 13.21
C PRO A 3 -17.86 -1.23 12.67
N GLU A 4 -17.87 -2.16 11.70
CA GLU A 4 -16.65 -2.51 10.97
C GLU A 4 -16.03 -1.27 10.33
N LEU A 5 -14.70 -1.20 10.35
CA LEU A 5 -13.96 -0.08 9.79
C LEU A 5 -14.07 -0.10 8.26
N GLY A 6 -14.49 1.03 7.67
CA GLY A 6 -14.42 1.27 6.24
C GLY A 6 -13.04 1.83 5.86
N TRP A 7 -12.24 1.05 5.14
CA TRP A 7 -10.93 1.49 4.64
C TRP A 7 -11.07 2.08 3.23
N MET A 8 -10.64 3.32 3.05
CA MET A 8 -10.78 4.06 1.80
C MET A 8 -9.49 4.81 1.45
N ILE A 9 -9.23 4.98 0.15
CA ILE A 9 -8.20 5.89 -0.34
C ILE A 9 -8.90 7.16 -0.80
N ASP A 10 -8.59 8.28 -0.15
CA ASP A 10 -9.01 9.62 -0.55
C ASP A 10 -7.78 10.40 -1.01
N ALA A 11 -7.61 10.49 -2.33
CA ALA A 11 -6.43 11.08 -2.96
C ALA A 11 -6.80 11.81 -4.25
N SER A 12 -6.13 12.95 -4.49
CA SER A 12 -6.15 13.65 -5.77
C SER A 12 -4.80 13.51 -6.46
N HIS A 13 -4.83 13.17 -7.75
CA HIS A 13 -3.64 12.84 -8.53
C HIS A 13 -3.39 13.92 -9.58
N ASN A 14 -2.59 14.92 -9.23
CA ASN A 14 -2.45 16.14 -10.05
C ASN A 14 -1.24 16.13 -10.99
N LEU A 15 -0.17 15.42 -10.62
CA LEU A 15 1.11 15.44 -11.36
C LEU A 15 1.48 14.09 -11.98
N LYS A 16 1.04 12.99 -11.38
CA LYS A 16 1.35 11.64 -11.82
C LYS A 16 0.17 11.04 -12.58
N ASP A 17 0.44 9.98 -13.33
CA ASP A 17 -0.63 9.09 -13.82
C ASP A 17 -1.45 8.58 -12.61
N PRO A 18 -2.77 8.83 -12.56
CA PRO A 18 -3.58 8.44 -11.41
C PRO A 18 -3.57 6.94 -11.10
N LEU A 19 -3.38 6.07 -12.11
CA LEU A 19 -3.32 4.62 -11.91
C LEU A 19 -1.98 4.20 -11.32
N GLU A 20 -0.87 4.82 -11.74
CA GLU A 20 0.44 4.54 -11.13
C GLU A 20 0.47 4.99 -9.67
N ASP A 21 -0.07 6.17 -9.35
CA ASP A 21 -0.08 6.70 -7.99
C ASP A 21 -0.99 5.88 -7.06
N LEU A 22 -2.14 5.42 -7.57
CA LEU A 22 -3.03 4.52 -6.83
C LEU A 22 -2.37 3.15 -6.57
N ILE A 23 -1.64 2.60 -7.56
CA ILE A 23 -0.86 1.37 -7.40
C ILE A 23 0.19 1.54 -6.29
N GLN A 24 0.96 2.63 -6.32
CA GLN A 24 1.95 2.94 -5.28
C GLN A 24 1.32 3.11 -3.90
N SER A 25 0.14 3.71 -3.83
CA SER A 25 -0.60 3.90 -2.57
C SER A 25 -1.06 2.57 -1.98
N LEU A 26 -1.58 1.67 -2.82
CA LEU A 26 -1.94 0.31 -2.41
C LEU A 26 -0.72 -0.46 -1.90
N GLU A 27 0.43 -0.38 -2.58
CA GLU A 27 1.67 -1.01 -2.12
C GLU A 27 2.09 -0.46 -0.75
N ALA A 28 2.06 0.85 -0.55
CA ALA A 28 2.42 1.47 0.73
C ALA A 28 1.48 1.06 1.88
N ILE A 29 0.16 0.97 1.64
CA ILE A 29 -0.81 0.49 2.63
C ILE A 29 -0.53 -0.96 3.00
N GLN A 30 -0.27 -1.82 2.00
CA GLN A 30 0.06 -3.22 2.23
C GLN A 30 1.37 -3.39 2.99
N GLU A 31 2.40 -2.58 2.69
CA GLU A 31 3.66 -2.56 3.42
C GLU A 31 3.47 -2.17 4.88
N ALA A 32 2.73 -1.09 5.14
CA ALA A 32 2.42 -0.67 6.51
C ALA A 32 1.65 -1.75 7.28
N TYR A 33 0.65 -2.36 6.65
CA TYR A 33 -0.13 -3.43 7.26
C TYR A 33 0.72 -4.67 7.55
N ALA A 34 1.52 -5.13 6.59
CA ALA A 34 2.41 -6.28 6.78
C ALA A 34 3.41 -6.04 7.90
N LYS A 35 4.02 -4.84 7.97
CA LYS A 35 4.91 -4.46 9.07
C LYS A 35 4.21 -4.46 10.42
N ALA A 36 2.98 -3.96 10.50
CA ALA A 36 2.21 -3.99 11.74
C ALA A 36 1.92 -5.43 12.22
N LEU A 37 1.71 -6.37 11.29
CA LEU A 37 1.53 -7.79 11.61
C LEU A 37 2.82 -8.48 12.12
N LEU A 38 4.00 -7.89 11.90
CA LEU A 38 5.27 -8.43 12.40
C LEU A 38 5.59 -8.01 13.84
N ILE A 39 4.79 -7.11 14.44
CA ILE A 39 5.01 -6.66 15.82
C ILE A 39 4.71 -7.82 16.78
N ASP A 40 5.67 -8.17 17.62
CA ASP A 40 5.45 -9.06 18.76
C ASP A 40 4.61 -8.33 19.83
N GLN A 41 3.30 -8.59 19.81
CA GLN A 41 2.33 -7.92 20.68
C GLN A 41 2.51 -8.30 22.15
N ASP A 42 2.92 -9.54 22.43
CA ASP A 42 3.09 -10.02 23.80
C ASP A 42 4.34 -9.40 24.42
N ALA A 43 5.46 -9.38 23.68
CA ALA A 43 6.68 -8.70 24.11
C ALA A 43 6.46 -7.20 24.29
N LEU A 44 5.74 -6.56 23.35
CA LEU A 44 5.43 -5.14 23.44
C LEU A 44 4.60 -4.82 24.69
N LYS A 45 3.57 -5.63 24.98
CA LYS A 45 2.74 -5.45 26.16
C LYS A 45 3.54 -5.63 27.45
N ALA A 46 4.40 -6.63 27.53
CA ALA A 46 5.25 -6.85 28.69
C ALA A 46 6.23 -5.67 28.93
N ALA A 47 6.83 -5.14 27.86
CA ALA A 47 7.70 -3.97 27.93
C ALA A 47 6.95 -2.70 28.38
N GLN A 48 5.71 -2.51 27.91
CA GLN A 48 4.84 -1.42 28.34
C GLN A 48 4.50 -1.50 29.82
N GLU A 49 4.11 -2.68 30.32
CA GLU A 49 3.80 -2.91 31.74
C GLU A 49 5.02 -2.65 32.65
N ALA A 50 6.22 -2.92 32.14
CA ALA A 50 7.48 -2.64 32.83
C ALA A 50 7.94 -1.16 32.73
N ASN A 51 7.25 -0.32 31.96
CA ASN A 51 7.66 1.04 31.61
C ASN A 51 9.03 1.11 30.89
N ASP A 52 9.42 0.05 30.18
CA ASP A 52 10.66 0.02 29.38
C ASP A 52 10.41 0.64 27.99
N VAL A 53 10.49 1.97 27.95
CA VAL A 53 10.25 2.74 26.73
C VAL A 53 11.25 2.45 25.62
N SER A 54 12.49 2.07 25.97
CA SER A 54 13.54 1.75 25.01
C SER A 54 13.24 0.42 24.32
N LEU A 55 12.88 -0.61 25.10
CA LEU A 55 12.48 -1.90 24.53
C LEU A 55 11.21 -1.79 23.68
N CYS A 56 10.22 -1.02 24.11
CA CYS A 56 9.02 -0.75 23.30
C CYS A 56 9.38 -0.18 21.91
N GLN A 57 10.34 0.77 21.87
CA GLN A 57 10.78 1.36 20.61
C GLN A 57 11.48 0.32 19.72
N GLU A 58 12.38 -0.48 20.27
CA GLU A 58 13.11 -1.49 19.49
C GLU A 58 12.15 -2.51 18.85
N ILE A 59 11.16 -3.01 19.60
CA ILE A 59 10.15 -3.95 19.07
C ILE A 59 9.41 -3.36 17.87
N LEU A 60 8.97 -2.10 17.96
CA LEU A 60 8.28 -1.43 16.86
C LEU A 60 9.20 -1.15 15.67
N GLN A 61 10.45 -0.75 15.93
CA GLN A 61 11.44 -0.45 14.89
C GLN A 61 11.87 -1.70 14.13
N ASP A 62 12.03 -2.83 14.81
CA ASP A 62 12.37 -4.11 14.18
C ASP A 62 11.31 -4.53 13.15
N ALA A 63 10.03 -4.46 13.54
CA ALA A 63 8.92 -4.69 12.62
C ALA A 63 8.90 -3.67 11.47
N TYR A 64 9.05 -2.37 11.78
CA TYR A 64 8.97 -1.29 10.78
C TYR A 64 10.11 -1.32 9.74
N ARG A 65 11.32 -1.72 10.14
CA ARG A 65 12.52 -1.77 9.29
C ARG A 65 12.61 -3.05 8.46
N THR A 66 11.79 -4.05 8.75
CA THR A 66 11.75 -5.29 7.97
C THR A 66 11.30 -4.99 6.53
N ASP A 67 12.08 -5.46 5.55
CA ASP A 67 11.69 -5.39 4.14
C ASP A 67 10.62 -6.45 3.83
N VAL A 68 9.37 -6.01 3.80
CA VAL A 68 8.20 -6.86 3.52
C VAL A 68 7.84 -6.92 2.02
N ARG A 69 8.58 -6.23 1.13
CA ARG A 69 8.27 -6.22 -0.30
C ARG A 69 8.26 -7.62 -0.93
N PRO A 70 9.20 -8.55 -0.61
CA PRO A 70 9.12 -9.92 -1.12
C PRO A 70 7.83 -10.64 -0.72
N LEU A 71 7.39 -10.48 0.54
CA LEU A 71 6.15 -11.10 1.03
C LEU A 71 4.92 -10.62 0.26
N ILE A 72 4.82 -9.30 0.03
CA ILE A 72 3.70 -8.69 -0.68
C ILE A 72 3.68 -9.11 -2.16
N ARG A 73 4.86 -9.21 -2.79
CA ARG A 73 5.01 -9.72 -4.16
C ARG A 73 4.50 -11.16 -4.29
N GLU A 74 4.90 -12.03 -3.37
CA GLU A 74 4.44 -13.42 -3.35
C GLU A 74 2.94 -13.53 -3.06
N ALA A 75 2.41 -12.70 -2.15
CA ALA A 75 0.98 -12.64 -1.87
C ALA A 75 0.19 -12.25 -3.13
N ARG A 76 0.66 -11.25 -3.89
CA ARG A 76 0.08 -10.87 -5.18
C ARG A 76 0.12 -12.01 -6.18
N LEU A 77 1.27 -12.69 -6.32
CA LEU A 77 1.41 -13.82 -7.24
C LEU A 77 0.41 -14.94 -6.94
N LYS A 78 0.22 -15.28 -5.66
CA LYS A 78 -0.71 -16.35 -5.22
C LYS A 78 -2.18 -16.09 -5.60
N ILE A 79 -2.57 -14.82 -5.74
CA ILE A 79 -3.93 -14.44 -6.16
C ILE A 79 -4.01 -14.10 -7.66
N GLY A 80 -2.98 -14.40 -8.44
CA GLY A 80 -2.92 -14.15 -9.88
C GLY A 80 -2.55 -12.70 -10.25
N GLY A 81 -2.06 -11.91 -9.29
CA GLY A 81 -1.61 -10.54 -9.50
C GLY A 81 -0.17 -10.43 -10.01
N ALA A 82 0.20 -9.23 -10.45
CA ALA A 82 1.55 -8.92 -10.92
C ALA A 82 2.56 -8.77 -9.77
N ILE A 83 3.77 -9.33 -9.94
CA ILE A 83 4.91 -9.14 -9.03
C ILE A 83 5.41 -7.69 -9.04
N ASN A 84 5.40 -7.03 -10.20
CA ASN A 84 5.76 -5.62 -10.34
C ASN A 84 4.60 -4.88 -11.05
N PRO A 85 3.58 -4.38 -10.33
CA PRO A 85 2.36 -3.87 -10.94
C PRO A 85 2.59 -2.65 -11.84
N ILE A 86 3.48 -1.73 -11.45
CA ILE A 86 3.85 -0.57 -12.26
C ILE A 86 4.55 -1.01 -13.56
N GLU A 87 5.48 -1.95 -13.47
CA GLU A 87 6.20 -2.46 -14.65
C GLU A 87 5.23 -3.13 -15.63
N VAL A 88 4.30 -3.95 -15.12
CA VAL A 88 3.26 -4.59 -15.93
C VAL A 88 2.32 -3.55 -16.55
N TYR A 89 1.85 -2.57 -15.77
CA TYR A 89 1.00 -1.48 -16.25
C TYR A 89 1.64 -0.72 -17.43
N ARG A 90 2.93 -0.39 -17.30
CA ARG A 90 3.70 0.30 -18.34
C ARG A 90 3.95 -0.60 -19.55
N LYS A 91 4.35 -1.85 -19.34
CA LYS A 91 4.61 -2.83 -20.42
C LYS A 91 3.37 -3.14 -21.26
N LEU A 92 2.20 -3.15 -20.62
CA LEU A 92 0.93 -3.34 -21.32
C LEU A 92 0.41 -2.06 -21.99
N GLU A 93 1.11 -0.93 -21.83
CA GLU A 93 0.73 0.38 -22.40
C GLU A 93 -0.73 0.78 -22.10
N VAL A 94 -1.24 0.40 -20.92
CA VAL A 94 -2.65 0.58 -20.55
C VAL A 94 -3.09 2.04 -20.68
N ARG A 95 -2.25 2.99 -20.24
CA ARG A 95 -2.52 4.43 -20.42
C ARG A 95 -2.72 4.80 -21.89
N GLY A 96 -1.85 4.31 -22.76
CA GLY A 96 -1.92 4.58 -24.21
C GLY A 96 -3.19 4.03 -24.83
N GLN A 97 -3.55 2.78 -24.49
CA GLN A 97 -4.79 2.15 -24.94
C GLN A 97 -6.02 2.95 -24.52
N LEU A 98 -6.10 3.35 -23.24
CA LEU A 98 -7.21 4.16 -22.73
C LEU A 98 -7.29 5.55 -23.37
N ILE A 99 -6.16 6.19 -23.69
CA ILE A 99 -6.14 7.46 -24.42
C ILE A 99 -6.65 7.27 -25.85
N ASN A 100 -6.29 6.18 -26.53
CA ASN A 100 -6.78 5.89 -27.87
C ASN A 100 -8.30 5.67 -27.88
N GLU A 101 -8.84 5.02 -26.85
CA GLU A 101 -10.29 4.78 -26.71
C GLU A 101 -11.08 6.03 -26.32
N ARG A 102 -10.54 6.85 -25.40
CA ARG A 102 -11.28 7.95 -24.75
C ARG A 102 -10.92 9.35 -25.24
N GLY A 103 -9.89 9.45 -26.06
CA GLY A 103 -9.30 10.71 -26.50
C GLY A 103 -8.30 11.28 -25.49
N LYS A 104 -7.38 12.10 -25.99
CA LYS A 104 -6.33 12.76 -25.21
C LYS A 104 -6.83 13.93 -24.38
N ASN A 105 -7.86 14.61 -24.88
CA ASN A 105 -8.40 15.82 -24.27
C ASN A 105 -9.66 15.46 -23.49
N THR A 106 -9.60 15.60 -22.17
CA THR A 106 -10.79 15.49 -21.32
C THR A 106 -11.47 16.85 -21.25
N ILE A 107 -12.69 16.97 -21.79
CA ILE A 107 -13.53 18.15 -21.56
C ILE A 107 -14.37 17.85 -20.32
N ALA A 108 -14.01 18.45 -19.18
CA ALA A 108 -14.90 18.47 -18.02
C ALA A 108 -16.04 19.46 -18.31
N THR A 109 -17.24 18.96 -18.59
CA THR A 109 -18.41 19.81 -18.90
C THR A 109 -19.04 20.45 -17.67
N GLY A 110 -18.50 20.20 -16.47
CA GLY A 110 -18.87 20.91 -15.24
C GLY A 110 -20.35 20.86 -14.85
N LEU A 111 -21.10 19.91 -15.42
CA LEU A 111 -22.52 19.67 -15.15
C LEU A 111 -22.67 18.60 -14.07
#